data_AF-A0A6V7U3T3-F1
#
_entry.id   AF-A0A6V7U3T3-F1
#
_cell.length_a   1.000
_cell.length_b   1.000
_cell.length_c   1.000
_cell.angle_alpha   90.00
_cell.angle_beta   90.00
_cell.angle_gamma   90.00
#
_symmetry.space_group_name_H-M   'P 1'
#
loop_
_entity.id
_entity.type
_entity.pdbx_description
1 polymer ?
#
loop_
_entity_poly.entity_id
_entity_poly.type
_entity_poly.pdbx_seq_one_letter_code
_entity_poly.pdbx_strand_id
1 'polypeptide(L)' 'MENHDCSVGVVLATGFNVAYMEKVENIPKLNGFANIFFDTEIFYFYGNKNFLINT' A
#
# COMPACT_ATOMS: atom_id res chain seq x y z
N MET A 1 7.62 11.24 -23.63
CA MET A 1 7.98 11.05 -22.22
C MET A 1 6.76 10.46 -21.56
N GLU A 2 6.76 9.15 -21.32
CA GLU A 2 5.65 8.52 -20.61
C GLU A 2 5.83 8.84 -19.12
N ASN A 3 4.99 9.72 -18.58
CA ASN A 3 4.79 9.80 -17.13
C ASN A 3 4.08 8.51 -16.75
N HIS A 4 4.84 7.49 -16.36
CA HIS A 4 4.29 6.39 -15.60
C HIS A 4 4.03 6.96 -14.20
N ASP A 5 2.90 7.64 -14.03
CA ASP A 5 2.36 7.98 -12.72
C ASP A 5 2.00 6.65 -12.04
N CYS A 6 3.03 5.96 -11.55
CA CYS A 6 2.95 4.64 -10.95
C CYS A 6 2.11 4.78 -9.68
N SER A 7 0.80 4.57 -9.86
CA SER A 7 -0.20 4.76 -8.82
C SER A 7 -0.39 3.50 -7.98
N VAL A 8 0.08 2.34 -8.46
CA VAL A 8 -0.03 1.03 -7.79
C VAL A 8 1.29 0.25 -7.98
N GLY A 9 1.81 -0.32 -6.90
CA GLY A 9 2.88 -1.29 -6.88
C GLY A 9 2.38 -2.62 -6.32
N VAL A 10 2.80 -3.73 -6.94
CA VAL A 10 2.41 -5.08 -6.52
C VAL A 10 3.65 -5.94 -6.36
N VAL A 11 3.76 -6.64 -5.23
CA VAL A 11 4.80 -7.63 -4.98
C VAL A 11 4.16 -9.02 -5.07
N LEU A 12 4.62 -9.81 -6.04
CA LEU A 12 4.18 -11.19 -6.28
C LEU A 12 5.37 -12.14 -6.12
N ALA A 13 5.51 -12.74 -4.94
CA ALA A 13 6.57 -13.70 -4.65
C ALA A 13 6.04 -14.79 -3.71
N THR A 14 6.90 -15.29 -2.83
CA THR A 14 6.50 -16.14 -1.70
C THR A 14 5.45 -15.48 -0.80
N GLY A 15 5.41 -14.15 -0.78
CA GLY A 15 4.33 -13.33 -0.23
C GLY A 15 3.66 -12.48 -1.31
N PHE A 16 2.50 -11.90 -0.97
CA PHE A 16 1.71 -11.05 -1.85
C PHE A 16 1.40 -9.73 -1.16
N ASN A 17 1.84 -8.59 -1.72
CA ASN A 17 1.46 -7.28 -1.20
C ASN A 17 1.08 -6.32 -2.32
N VAL A 18 0.26 -5.34 -1.98
CA VAL A 18 -0.19 -4.26 -2.86
C VAL A 18 0.00 -2.94 -2.12
N ALA A 19 0.60 -1.96 -2.78
CA ALA A 19 0.69 -0.61 -2.27
C ALA A 19 0.26 0.37 -3.37
N TYR A 20 -0.29 1.51 -2.99
CA TYR A 20 -0.77 2.49 -3.97
C TYR A 20 -0.70 3.91 -3.43
N MET A 21 -0.77 4.89 -4.33
CA MET A 21 -0.85 6.29 -3.97
C MET A 21 -2.32 6.68 -3.76
N GLU A 22 -2.66 7.05 -2.53
CA GLU A 22 -4.01 7.46 -2.14
C GLU A 22 -4.07 8.98 -1.97
N LYS A 23 -5.20 9.58 -2.36
CA LYS A 23 -5.48 10.99 -2.10
C LYS A 23 -5.81 11.17 -0.64
N VAL A 24 -5.19 12.17 -0.01
CA VAL A 24 -5.38 12.44 1.42
C VAL A 24 -6.82 12.82 1.74
N GLU A 25 -7.55 13.37 0.77
CA GLU A 25 -9.00 13.64 0.83
C GLU A 25 -9.83 12.40 1.23
N ASN A 26 -9.34 11.20 0.88
CA ASN A 26 -9.99 9.93 1.21
C ASN A 26 -9.61 9.39 2.60
N ILE A 27 -8.68 10.04 3.32
CA ILE A 27 -8.17 9.60 4.62
C ILE A 27 -8.48 10.69 5.67
N PRO A 28 -9.61 10.60 6.38
CA PRO A 28 -10.06 11.66 7.30
C PRO A 28 -9.10 11.98 8.45
N LYS A 29 -8.12 11.11 8.72
CA LYS A 29 -7.14 11.24 9.79
C LYS A 29 -5.88 12.01 9.39
N LEU A 30 -5.70 12.32 8.11
CA LEU A 30 -4.54 13.03 7.58
C LEU A 30 -4.96 14.37 7.00
N ASN A 31 -4.22 15.42 7.34
CA ASN A 31 -4.42 16.77 6.82
C ASN A 31 -3.05 17.35 6.39
N GLY A 32 -3.05 18.16 5.32
CA GLY A 32 -1.87 18.95 4.91
C GLY A 32 -0.96 18.33 3.85
N PHE A 33 -1.30 17.15 3.31
CA PHE A 33 -0.59 16.52 2.19
C PHE A 33 -1.58 16.29 1.03
N ALA A 34 -1.10 16.23 -0.21
CA ALA A 34 -1.94 15.97 -1.38
C ALA A 34 -2.23 14.47 -1.56
N ASN A 35 -1.16 13.66 -1.58
CA ASN A 35 -1.21 12.21 -1.72
C ASN A 35 -0.30 11.55 -0.67
N ILE A 36 -0.63 10.32 -0.30
CA ILE A 36 0.19 9.48 0.58
C ILE A 36 0.36 8.09 -0.02
N PHE A 37 1.52 7.48 0.24
CA PHE A 37 1.75 6.08 -0.08
C PHE A 37 1.06 5.18 0.95
N PHE A 38 0.15 4.33 0.48
CA PHE A 38 -0.63 3.42 1.32
C PHE A 38 -0.18 1.98 1.06
N ASP A 39 0.51 1.41 2.05
CA ASP A 39 0.81 -0.02 2.07
C ASP A 39 -0.42 -0.77 2.60
N THR A 40 -1.03 -1.60 1.77
CA THR A 40 -2.26 -2.30 2.16
C THR A 40 -1.99 -3.46 3.10
N GLU A 41 -0.77 -4.01 3.09
CA GLU A 41 -0.42 -5.21 3.83
C GLU A 41 -1.46 -6.34 3.63
N ILE A 42 -2.02 -6.40 2.42
CA ILE A 42 -3.17 -7.25 2.04
C ILE A 42 -2.91 -8.74 2.31
N PHE A 43 -1.63 -9.13 2.36
CA PHE A 43 -1.19 -10.44 2.83
C PHE A 43 -1.82 -10.84 4.17
N TYR A 44 -1.85 -9.96 5.16
CA TYR A 44 -2.39 -10.27 6.49
C TYR A 44 -3.90 -10.51 6.49
N PHE A 45 -4.62 -9.92 5.53
CA PHE A 45 -6.06 -10.09 5.41
C PHE A 45 -6.44 -11.45 4.81
N TYR A 46 -5.62 -11.98 3.91
CA TYR A 46 -5.84 -13.30 3.30
C TYR A 46 -5.04 -14.43 3.97
N GLY A 47 -4.05 -14.10 4.80
CA GLY A 47 -3.22 -15.04 5.56
C GLY A 47 -3.25 -14.78 7.06
N ASN A 48 -4.10 -15.51 7.80
CA ASN A 48 -4.02 -15.59 9.26
C ASN A 48 -3.49 -17.01 9.60
N LYS A 49 -2.46 -17.28 10.42
CA LYS A 49 -1.79 -16.58 11.53
C LYS A 49 -0.29 -16.97 11.47
N ASN A 50 0.64 -16.14 11.95
CA ASN A 50 2.05 -16.44 12.31
C ASN A 50 3.20 -15.85 11.47
N PHE A 51 2.98 -15.03 10.43
CA PHE A 51 4.12 -14.40 9.76
C PHE A 51 4.37 -12.98 10.31
N LEU A 52 5.12 -12.94 11.41
CA LEU A 52 5.74 -11.72 11.92
C LEU A 52 6.97 -11.43 11.04
N ILE A 53 6.89 -10.42 10.18
CA ILE A 53 8.10 -9.74 9.68
C ILE A 53 8.39 -8.68 10.73
N ASN A 54 9.42 -8.94 11.54
CA ASN A 54 9.94 -7.99 12.51
C ASN A 54 10.54 -6.81 11.72
N THR A 55 10.02 -5.61 11.92
CA THR A 55 10.57 -4.37 11.36
C THR A 55 11.69 -3.85 12.24
#